data_AF-A0A6J5D930-F1
#
_entry.id   AF-A0A6J5D930-F1
#
_cell.length_a   1.000
_cell.length_b   1.000
_cell.length_c   1.000
_cell.angle_alpha   90.00
_cell.angle_beta   90.00
_cell.angle_gamma   90.00
#
_symmetry.space_group_name_H-M   'P 1'
#
loop_
_entity.id
_entity.type
_entity.pdbx_description
1 polymer ?
#
loop_
_entity_poly.entity_id
_entity_poly.type
_entity_poly.pdbx_seq_one_letter_code
_entity_poly.pdbx_strand_id
1 'polypeptide(L)'
;MPFRTTHLTSPVPPQEPGVSPAHAEPPATQTGTARDTTHQQAESRTPAAANLPPVRAPAPSTLASATRPAISRASAWRDDYALTRVPREYASTDTTGVLRDLDSGQTFILHGGRAYAVARNQARETVRLAVPDDRSRMGSAVTRDASGEWKADDDARAPDTGRASSVRATDRSGALPGRLIQRDDPHSIERRTARYILTHARATTDELVANMHVPWEIVEKVAADVDAVRHAWSHAVSREAPAAAATSSPLTPREQAFVGRWAHKMSAANFAGMMQWPLSKIRAYLQSDRHRDEAQASTSHEGSGSAPPRTGREGERLTGNRRGRILEPDRRERIIRRLRANPTMSYHAIADSCAAGLNTVAALAREHQLQRDRETRFGDARSALIDDFLLFPESTPSELAREHDVPRTEVIELRALFERIQRDWNAVRRADITDIRPELLASLSNRERLFIQQWGGTMSADNLSIVTRSPEAAIEAYMRSDEYSNRVRDPPPVFVLPMPAQPH
;
A
#
# COMPACT_ATOMS: atom_id res chain seq x y z
N MET A 1 -31.56 59.13 -13.87
CA MET A 1 -32.56 59.40 -14.92
C MET A 1 -32.93 58.06 -15.57
N PRO A 2 -34.22 57.75 -15.79
CA PRO A 2 -34.79 56.42 -15.54
C PRO A 2 -35.26 55.67 -16.79
N PHE A 3 -35.35 54.34 -16.73
CA PHE A 3 -36.35 53.53 -17.45
C PHE A 3 -36.68 52.29 -16.58
N ARG A 4 -37.80 52.31 -15.85
CA ARG A 4 -39.14 51.79 -16.20
C ARG A 4 -39.23 50.26 -16.23
N THR A 5 -39.61 49.74 -15.08
CA THR A 5 -40.12 48.41 -14.75
C THR A 5 -41.42 48.10 -15.51
N THR A 6 -41.57 46.88 -16.00
CA THR A 6 -42.87 46.26 -16.28
C THR A 6 -42.90 44.88 -15.64
N HIS A 7 -43.83 44.69 -14.70
CA HIS A 7 -44.20 43.40 -14.13
C HIS A 7 -45.30 42.79 -15.01
N LEU A 8 -45.18 41.51 -15.34
CA LEU A 8 -46.28 40.71 -15.85
C LEU A 8 -46.33 39.41 -15.05
N THR A 9 -47.24 39.44 -14.10
CA THR A 9 -47.69 38.32 -13.27
C THR A 9 -48.80 37.61 -14.04
N SER A 10 -48.77 36.28 -14.11
CA SER A 10 -49.95 35.47 -14.44
C SER A 10 -49.99 34.22 -13.55
N PRO A 11 -51.18 33.85 -13.03
CA PRO A 11 -51.32 32.86 -11.98
C PRO A 11 -51.55 31.44 -12.54
N VAL A 12 -51.00 30.45 -11.84
CA VAL A 12 -51.35 29.02 -12.03
C VAL A 12 -52.27 28.60 -10.88
N PRO A 13 -53.43 27.95 -11.16
CA PRO A 13 -54.39 27.55 -10.13
C PRO A 13 -53.99 26.25 -9.41
N PRO A 14 -54.58 25.96 -8.23
CA PRO A 14 -54.23 24.82 -7.40
C PRO A 14 -54.94 23.55 -7.88
N GLN A 15 -54.24 22.41 -7.81
CA GLN A 15 -54.89 21.09 -7.83
C GLN A 15 -54.64 20.38 -6.51
N GLU A 16 -55.77 20.01 -5.90
CA GLU A 16 -55.92 19.25 -4.67
C GLU A 16 -55.58 17.75 -4.83
N PRO A 17 -55.43 17.03 -3.70
CA PRO A 17 -54.91 15.67 -3.64
C PRO A 17 -56.01 14.61 -3.76
N GLY A 18 -55.68 13.43 -4.28
CA GLY A 18 -56.62 12.32 -4.22
C GLY A 18 -56.15 10.97 -4.79
N VAL A 19 -56.14 9.99 -3.88
CA VAL A 19 -56.61 8.61 -4.06
C VAL A 19 -55.59 7.54 -4.50
N SER A 20 -55.19 6.73 -3.51
CA SER A 20 -54.80 5.32 -3.66
C SER A 20 -56.00 4.44 -4.03
N PRO A 21 -55.76 3.27 -4.66
CA PRO A 21 -56.31 2.06 -4.07
C PRO A 21 -55.34 0.86 -4.05
N ALA A 22 -55.74 -0.09 -3.21
CA ALA A 22 -55.06 -1.31 -2.78
C ALA A 22 -55.37 -2.55 -3.65
N HIS A 23 -54.74 -3.68 -3.24
CA HIS A 23 -54.96 -5.10 -3.60
C HIS A 23 -54.33 -5.59 -4.93
N ALA A 24 -53.76 -6.79 -5.04
CA ALA A 24 -53.96 -8.05 -4.31
C ALA A 24 -52.71 -8.96 -4.35
N GLU A 25 -52.64 -9.88 -3.38
CA GLU A 25 -51.78 -11.06 -3.31
C GLU A 25 -52.61 -12.33 -3.68
N PRO A 26 -52.09 -13.57 -3.57
CA PRO A 26 -51.52 -14.45 -4.62
C PRO A 26 -52.49 -15.58 -5.08
N PRO A 27 -52.02 -16.64 -5.78
CA PRO A 27 -51.93 -17.92 -5.07
C PRO A 27 -50.76 -18.85 -5.50
N ALA A 28 -50.72 -19.99 -4.79
CA ALA A 28 -49.65 -20.95 -4.61
C ALA A 28 -49.62 -22.17 -5.58
N THR A 29 -48.60 -23.01 -5.34
CA THR A 29 -48.59 -24.50 -5.36
C THR A 29 -48.02 -25.23 -6.59
N GLN A 30 -46.95 -26.01 -6.36
CA GLN A 30 -46.74 -27.44 -6.70
C GLN A 30 -45.26 -27.78 -6.37
N THR A 31 -44.88 -28.60 -5.37
CA THR A 31 -45.02 -30.06 -5.12
C THR A 31 -44.64 -30.98 -6.28
N GLY A 32 -43.67 -31.88 -6.03
CA GLY A 32 -43.25 -32.98 -6.91
C GLY A 32 -41.82 -33.48 -6.58
N THR A 33 -41.57 -34.18 -5.48
CA THR A 33 -41.42 -35.67 -5.33
C THR A 33 -40.67 -36.45 -6.40
N ALA A 34 -39.58 -37.09 -5.93
CA ALA A 34 -39.18 -38.51 -6.06
C ALA A 34 -38.57 -39.07 -7.36
N ARG A 35 -37.34 -39.60 -7.24
CA ARG A 35 -36.93 -41.02 -7.46
C ARG A 35 -35.39 -41.13 -7.29
N ASP A 36 -34.88 -41.91 -6.34
CA ASP A 36 -34.66 -43.37 -6.35
C ASP A 36 -34.02 -43.88 -7.64
N THR A 37 -32.77 -44.37 -7.57
CA THR A 37 -32.46 -45.78 -7.88
C THR A 37 -31.10 -46.20 -7.32
N THR A 38 -31.12 -47.32 -6.61
CA THR A 38 -30.06 -48.17 -6.07
C THR A 38 -29.54 -49.14 -7.16
N HIS A 39 -28.28 -49.57 -7.10
CA HIS A 39 -27.80 -50.95 -7.30
C HIS A 39 -26.26 -50.93 -7.13
N GLN A 40 -25.71 -51.61 -6.11
CA GLN A 40 -25.22 -53.01 -6.10
C GLN A 40 -24.11 -53.27 -7.13
N GLN A 41 -23.12 -54.14 -6.95
CA GLN A 41 -22.56 -55.02 -5.92
C GLN A 41 -21.60 -55.94 -6.70
N ALA A 42 -20.83 -56.78 -6.00
CA ALA A 42 -20.02 -57.91 -6.49
C ALA A 42 -18.58 -57.54 -6.89
N GLU A 43 -17.62 -57.71 -5.98
CA GLU A 43 -16.95 -58.98 -5.61
C GLU A 43 -15.98 -59.47 -6.70
N SER A 44 -14.70 -59.63 -6.33
CA SER A 44 -14.07 -60.97 -6.29
C SER A 44 -12.55 -60.92 -6.07
N ARG A 45 -12.13 -61.65 -5.02
CA ARG A 45 -11.04 -62.63 -4.98
C ARG A 45 -9.57 -62.20 -5.10
N THR A 46 -8.90 -62.26 -3.95
CA THR A 46 -7.57 -62.90 -3.75
C THR A 46 -7.69 -64.43 -3.95
N PRO A 47 -6.62 -65.22 -4.22
CA PRO A 47 -5.61 -65.56 -3.19
C PRO A 47 -4.17 -65.93 -3.65
N ALA A 48 -3.25 -65.91 -2.67
CA ALA A 48 -2.14 -66.88 -2.40
C ALA A 48 -0.98 -67.05 -3.41
N ALA A 49 0.24 -67.54 -3.09
CA ALA A 49 1.11 -67.68 -1.92
C ALA A 49 2.31 -68.57 -2.38
N ALA A 50 3.56 -68.32 -1.92
CA ALA A 50 4.67 -69.31 -1.74
C ALA A 50 5.97 -68.54 -1.35
N ASN A 51 6.59 -68.73 -0.16
CA ASN A 51 7.52 -69.81 0.27
C ASN A 51 8.77 -69.92 -0.64
N LEU A 52 10.06 -69.92 -0.25
CA LEU A 52 10.84 -70.06 1.01
C LEU A 52 12.35 -69.65 0.72
N PRO A 53 13.25 -69.54 1.74
CA PRO A 53 14.69 -69.19 1.68
C PRO A 53 15.59 -70.46 1.50
N PRO A 54 16.95 -70.54 1.64
CA PRO A 54 17.97 -69.76 2.41
C PRO A 54 19.32 -69.48 1.66
N VAL A 55 20.37 -68.89 2.27
CA VAL A 55 21.59 -69.58 2.76
C VAL A 55 22.53 -68.55 3.44
N ARG A 56 23.24 -69.01 4.48
CA ARG A 56 24.11 -68.27 5.41
C ARG A 56 25.58 -68.72 5.29
N ALA A 57 26.48 -67.76 5.62
CA ALA A 57 27.85 -67.89 6.18
C ALA A 57 29.06 -67.89 5.19
N PRO A 58 30.30 -67.57 5.64
CA PRO A 58 30.76 -66.79 6.80
C PRO A 58 31.74 -65.63 6.43
N ALA A 59 32.09 -64.81 7.42
CA ALA A 59 33.13 -63.77 7.35
C ALA A 59 34.55 -64.34 7.21
N PRO A 60 35.52 -63.50 6.82
CA PRO A 60 36.63 -63.27 7.76
C PRO A 60 37.01 -61.80 7.93
N SER A 61 37.39 -61.48 9.17
CA SER A 61 38.05 -60.25 9.58
C SER A 61 39.41 -60.10 8.90
N THR A 62 39.67 -58.92 8.32
CA THR A 62 41.04 -58.49 8.03
C THR A 62 41.21 -57.06 8.54
N LEU A 63 42.06 -56.92 9.56
CA LEU A 63 42.64 -55.66 9.99
C LEU A 63 43.49 -55.11 8.85
N ALA A 64 43.05 -53.99 8.25
CA ALA A 64 43.88 -53.18 7.37
C ALA A 64 43.71 -51.72 7.76
N SER A 65 44.82 -51.12 8.20
CA SER A 65 44.96 -49.69 8.45
C SER A 65 44.51 -48.90 7.22
N ALA A 66 43.32 -48.30 7.29
CA ALA A 66 42.80 -47.43 6.25
C ALA A 66 43.16 -45.98 6.59
N THR A 67 44.14 -45.45 5.89
CA THR A 67 44.27 -44.03 5.59
C THR A 67 42.89 -43.51 5.21
N ARG A 68 42.35 -42.60 6.02
CA ARG A 68 41.00 -42.01 5.85
C ARG A 68 40.90 -41.51 4.39
N PRO A 69 40.09 -42.14 3.51
CA PRO A 69 39.86 -41.57 2.21
C PRO A 69 39.19 -40.22 2.44
N ALA A 70 39.65 -39.19 1.74
CA ALA A 70 38.89 -37.95 1.64
C ALA A 70 37.47 -38.35 1.21
N ILE A 71 36.49 -38.19 2.10
CA ILE A 71 35.09 -38.42 1.79
C ILE A 71 34.79 -37.38 0.72
N SER A 72 34.80 -37.80 -0.55
CA SER A 72 34.28 -37.02 -1.65
C SER A 72 32.86 -36.67 -1.26
N ARG A 73 32.61 -35.41 -0.91
CA ARG A 73 31.28 -34.95 -0.50
C ARG A 73 30.36 -35.28 -1.66
N ALA A 74 29.43 -36.20 -1.43
CA ALA A 74 28.44 -36.55 -2.43
C ALA A 74 27.74 -35.25 -2.85
N SER A 75 27.73 -34.97 -4.16
CA SER A 75 27.08 -33.80 -4.73
C SER A 75 25.68 -33.62 -4.16
N ALA A 76 25.33 -32.41 -3.71
CA ALA A 76 23.96 -32.06 -3.30
C ALA A 76 22.92 -32.37 -4.39
N TRP A 77 23.36 -32.36 -5.66
CA TRP A 77 22.59 -32.80 -6.82
C TRP A 77 22.70 -34.31 -7.01
N ARG A 78 21.92 -35.08 -6.26
CA ARG A 78 21.86 -36.54 -6.39
C ARG A 78 21.06 -36.96 -7.63
N ASP A 79 21.54 -38.01 -8.30
CA ASP A 79 20.90 -38.60 -9.48
C ASP A 79 19.48 -39.12 -9.23
N ASP A 80 19.19 -39.53 -7.99
CA ASP A 80 17.86 -40.03 -7.59
C ASP A 80 16.75 -38.98 -7.75
N TYR A 81 17.10 -37.69 -7.86
CA TYR A 81 16.18 -36.58 -8.09
C TYR A 81 16.13 -36.13 -9.56
N ALA A 82 17.02 -36.64 -10.41
CA ALA A 82 17.03 -36.29 -11.82
C ALA A 82 15.87 -36.98 -12.54
N LEU A 83 15.17 -36.23 -13.40
CA LEU A 83 14.23 -36.82 -14.35
C LEU A 83 15.00 -37.70 -15.33
N THR A 84 14.41 -38.83 -15.72
CA THR A 84 14.97 -39.76 -16.71
C THR A 84 15.16 -39.11 -18.09
N ARG A 85 14.36 -38.09 -18.39
CA ARG A 85 14.46 -37.25 -19.59
C ARG A 85 14.16 -35.80 -19.23
N VAL A 86 14.76 -34.87 -19.96
CA VAL A 86 14.36 -33.46 -19.90
C VAL A 86 13.02 -33.30 -20.64
N PRO A 87 11.96 -32.77 -20.02
CA PRO A 87 10.69 -32.52 -20.69
C PRO A 87 10.87 -31.64 -21.92
N ARG A 88 10.22 -32.00 -23.04
CA ARG A 88 10.30 -31.23 -24.29
C ARG A 88 9.39 -30.01 -24.26
N GLU A 89 8.25 -30.13 -23.59
CA GLU A 89 7.26 -29.09 -23.44
C GLU A 89 7.06 -28.79 -21.95
N TYR A 90 7.15 -27.52 -21.59
CA TYR A 90 7.03 -27.08 -20.21
C TYR A 90 6.49 -25.65 -20.15
N ALA A 91 5.81 -25.32 -19.07
CA ALA A 91 5.40 -23.97 -18.73
C ALA A 91 6.24 -23.42 -17.59
N SER A 92 6.52 -22.11 -17.61
CA SER A 92 7.07 -21.42 -16.45
C SER A 92 6.05 -21.46 -15.31
N THR A 93 6.52 -21.68 -14.08
CA THR A 93 5.70 -21.51 -12.88
C THR A 93 5.79 -20.08 -12.35
N ASP A 94 5.09 -19.80 -11.26
CA ASP A 94 5.19 -18.54 -10.48
C ASP A 94 6.58 -18.37 -9.83
N THR A 95 7.35 -19.45 -9.70
CA THR A 95 8.70 -19.44 -9.13
C THR A 95 9.73 -19.40 -10.26
N THR A 96 10.43 -18.28 -10.40
CA THR A 96 11.40 -18.03 -11.48
C THR A 96 12.43 -19.17 -11.58
N GLY A 97 12.51 -19.79 -12.76
CA GLY A 97 13.45 -20.89 -13.03
C GLY A 97 12.94 -22.28 -12.61
N VAL A 98 11.77 -22.39 -11.98
CA VAL A 98 11.03 -23.64 -11.80
C VAL A 98 10.04 -23.79 -12.94
N LEU A 99 10.13 -24.92 -13.63
CA LEU A 99 9.33 -25.27 -14.78
C LEU A 99 8.35 -26.38 -14.41
N ARG A 100 7.20 -26.41 -15.07
CA ARG A 100 6.22 -27.50 -14.96
C ARG A 100 6.16 -28.23 -16.29
N ASP A 101 6.43 -29.52 -16.25
CA ASP A 101 6.18 -30.42 -17.38
C ASP A 101 4.69 -30.46 -17.68
N LEU A 102 4.31 -30.19 -18.93
CA LEU A 102 2.90 -30.14 -19.33
C LEU A 102 2.25 -31.52 -19.36
N ASP A 103 3.04 -32.58 -19.62
CA ASP A 103 2.53 -33.94 -19.71
C ASP A 103 2.25 -34.54 -18.33
N SER A 104 3.24 -34.47 -17.43
CA SER A 104 3.17 -35.10 -16.10
C SER A 104 2.68 -34.16 -15.00
N GLY A 105 2.66 -32.85 -15.25
CA GLY A 105 2.42 -31.83 -14.23
C GLY A 105 3.54 -31.76 -13.16
N GLN A 106 4.64 -32.48 -13.32
CA GLN A 106 5.78 -32.50 -12.42
C GLN A 106 6.57 -31.19 -12.55
N THR A 107 6.92 -30.59 -11.42
CA THR A 107 7.79 -29.42 -11.39
C THR A 107 9.25 -29.84 -11.34
N PHE A 108 10.10 -29.11 -12.07
CA PHE A 108 11.52 -29.38 -12.18
C PHE A 108 12.34 -28.10 -12.36
N ILE A 109 13.65 -28.20 -12.16
CA ILE A 109 14.63 -27.15 -12.46
C ILE A 109 15.71 -27.70 -13.39
N LEU A 110 16.27 -26.84 -14.23
CA LEU A 110 17.40 -27.19 -15.10
C LEU A 110 18.72 -26.82 -14.41
N HIS A 111 19.61 -27.80 -14.25
CA HIS A 111 20.93 -27.60 -13.68
C HIS A 111 21.93 -28.54 -14.36
N GLY A 112 23.05 -28.00 -14.85
CA GLY A 112 24.11 -28.79 -15.50
C GLY A 112 23.62 -29.65 -16.68
N GLY A 113 22.67 -29.14 -17.47
CA GLY A 113 22.10 -29.86 -18.62
C GLY A 113 21.11 -30.98 -18.29
N ARG A 114 20.74 -31.15 -17.02
CA ARG A 114 19.75 -32.14 -16.56
C ARG A 114 18.56 -31.46 -15.89
N ALA A 115 17.42 -32.13 -15.91
CA ALA A 115 16.22 -31.69 -15.21
C ALA A 115 16.12 -32.43 -13.87
N TYR A 116 15.98 -31.70 -12.77
CA TYR A 116 15.81 -32.26 -11.43
C TYR A 116 14.40 -31.99 -10.94
N ALA A 117 13.69 -33.04 -10.51
CA ALA A 117 12.36 -32.92 -9.94
C ALA A 117 12.41 -32.12 -8.63
N VAL A 118 11.49 -31.18 -8.49
CA VAL A 118 11.34 -30.37 -7.29
C VAL A 118 9.91 -30.39 -6.80
N ALA A 119 9.74 -30.25 -5.49
CA ALA A 119 8.45 -30.04 -4.84
C ALA A 119 8.55 -28.87 -3.86
N ARG A 120 7.44 -28.15 -3.68
CA ARG A 120 7.34 -27.08 -2.69
C ARG A 120 7.01 -27.69 -1.34
N ASN A 121 7.87 -27.47 -0.35
CA ASN A 121 7.58 -27.85 1.03
C ASN A 121 6.67 -26.79 1.64
N GLN A 122 5.37 -27.11 1.77
CA GLN A 122 4.36 -26.17 2.28
C GLN A 122 4.68 -25.63 3.69
N ALA A 123 5.33 -26.43 4.54
CA ALA A 123 5.63 -26.04 5.91
C ALA A 123 6.77 -25.00 6.02
N ARG A 124 7.66 -24.92 5.03
CA ARG A 124 8.84 -24.03 5.04
C ARG A 124 8.89 -23.05 3.89
N GLU A 125 7.90 -23.10 2.99
CA GLU A 125 7.85 -22.37 1.72
C GLU A 125 9.10 -22.52 0.82
N THR A 126 9.95 -23.52 1.08
CA THR A 126 11.16 -23.76 0.27
C THR A 126 10.90 -24.74 -0.86
N VAL A 127 11.59 -24.55 -1.98
CA VAL A 127 11.67 -25.55 -3.05
C VAL A 127 12.72 -26.57 -2.64
N ARG A 128 12.37 -27.85 -2.72
CA ARG A 128 13.29 -28.96 -2.40
C ARG A 128 13.35 -29.92 -3.56
N LEU A 129 14.49 -30.59 -3.72
CA LEU A 129 14.59 -31.75 -4.60
C LEU A 129 13.56 -32.80 -4.15
N ALA A 130 12.94 -33.49 -5.09
CA ALA A 130 11.96 -34.53 -4.81
C ALA A 130 12.22 -35.72 -5.72
N VAL A 131 11.99 -36.94 -5.22
CA VAL A 131 12.10 -38.14 -6.06
C VAL A 131 11.00 -38.06 -7.13
N PRO A 132 11.31 -38.29 -8.43
CA PRO A 132 10.29 -38.38 -9.46
C PRO A 132 9.21 -39.38 -9.06
N ASP A 133 7.94 -39.05 -9.32
CA ASP A 133 6.75 -39.85 -8.97
C ASP A 133 6.44 -40.02 -7.46
N ASP A 134 7.33 -39.61 -6.56
CA ASP A 134 7.12 -39.64 -5.11
C ASP A 134 7.50 -38.31 -4.46
N ARG A 135 6.57 -37.35 -4.55
CA ARG A 135 6.72 -36.00 -3.98
C ARG A 135 6.83 -35.98 -2.45
N SER A 136 6.54 -37.08 -1.77
CA SER A 136 6.67 -37.18 -0.31
C SER A 136 8.15 -37.32 0.11
N ARG A 137 8.99 -37.88 -0.76
CA ARG A 137 10.42 -38.06 -0.54
C ARG A 137 11.20 -36.85 -1.01
N MET A 138 11.33 -35.88 -0.10
CA MET A 138 12.06 -34.63 -0.34
C MET A 138 13.53 -34.72 0.09
N GLY A 139 14.42 -34.17 -0.73
CA GLY A 139 15.85 -34.03 -0.51
C GLY A 139 16.28 -32.66 -0.02
N SER A 140 17.46 -32.22 -0.46
CA SER A 140 18.02 -30.91 -0.14
C SER A 140 17.12 -29.75 -0.59
N ALA A 141 17.14 -28.66 0.17
CA ALA A 141 16.57 -27.40 -0.29
C ALA A 141 17.38 -26.86 -1.47
N VAL A 142 16.71 -26.23 -2.42
CA VAL A 142 17.34 -25.57 -3.54
C VAL A 142 17.04 -24.07 -3.49
N THR A 143 18.09 -23.26 -3.60
CA THR A 143 18.02 -21.81 -3.58
C THR A 143 18.68 -21.25 -4.83
N ARG A 144 18.23 -20.07 -5.26
CA ARG A 144 18.88 -19.34 -6.36
C ARG A 144 19.87 -18.35 -5.74
N ASP A 145 21.11 -18.37 -6.23
CA ASP A 145 22.09 -17.38 -5.77
C ASP A 145 21.94 -16.05 -6.52
N ALA A 146 22.79 -15.07 -6.19
CA ALA A 146 22.77 -13.74 -6.78
C ALA A 146 23.04 -13.74 -8.30
N SER A 147 23.62 -14.80 -8.86
CA SER A 147 23.83 -14.96 -10.30
C SER A 147 22.61 -15.55 -11.03
N GLY A 148 21.61 -16.02 -10.27
CA GLY A 148 20.45 -16.73 -10.81
C GLY A 148 20.72 -18.21 -11.08
N GLU A 149 21.85 -18.76 -10.63
CA GLU A 149 22.10 -20.19 -10.66
C GLU A 149 21.44 -20.89 -9.47
N TRP A 150 20.92 -22.09 -9.71
CA TRP A 150 20.37 -22.93 -8.64
C TRP A 150 21.49 -23.63 -7.88
N LYS A 151 21.46 -23.55 -6.55
CA LYS A 151 22.32 -24.29 -5.63
C LYS A 151 21.48 -25.17 -4.73
N ALA A 152 21.90 -26.43 -4.57
CA ALA A 152 21.31 -27.33 -3.60
C ALA A 152 22.11 -27.25 -2.29
N ASP A 153 21.42 -27.02 -1.17
CA ASP A 153 22.05 -26.97 0.14
C ASP A 153 22.59 -28.35 0.52
N ASP A 154 23.86 -28.39 0.92
CA ASP A 154 24.56 -29.59 1.41
C ASP A 154 24.06 -30.07 2.79
N ASP A 155 23.02 -29.45 3.34
CA ASP A 155 22.44 -29.82 4.63
C ASP A 155 21.70 -31.16 4.55
N ALA A 156 22.48 -32.24 4.56
CA ALA A 156 22.05 -33.62 4.66
C ALA A 156 21.37 -33.96 6.01
N ARG A 157 21.12 -32.97 6.87
CA ARG A 157 20.28 -33.12 8.07
C ARG A 157 18.79 -32.99 7.69
N ALA A 158 18.30 -33.93 6.90
CA ALA A 158 16.89 -34.27 6.96
C ALA A 158 16.62 -34.86 8.36
N PRO A 159 15.63 -34.38 9.13
CA PRO A 159 15.22 -35.07 10.34
C PRO A 159 14.63 -36.42 9.94
N ASP A 160 15.32 -37.50 10.34
CA ASP A 160 14.76 -38.84 10.34
C ASP A 160 13.43 -38.80 11.10
N THR A 161 12.33 -38.92 10.36
CA THR A 161 11.00 -39.06 10.93
C THR A 161 10.85 -40.52 11.37
N GLY A 162 11.40 -40.87 12.54
CA GLY A 162 11.13 -42.19 13.12
C GLY A 162 12.06 -42.71 14.20
N ARG A 163 12.17 -42.05 15.36
CA ARG A 163 12.38 -42.79 16.62
C ARG A 163 12.06 -41.95 17.86
N ALA A 164 11.07 -42.41 18.63
CA ALA A 164 10.75 -41.87 19.93
C ALA A 164 11.91 -42.15 20.92
N SER A 165 12.55 -41.09 21.41
CA SER A 165 13.34 -41.13 22.64
C SER A 165 13.25 -39.78 23.35
N SER A 166 12.58 -39.82 24.50
CA SER A 166 12.58 -38.80 25.54
C SER A 166 14.01 -38.58 26.05
N VAL A 167 14.56 -37.37 25.90
CA VAL A 167 15.58 -36.83 26.82
C VAL A 167 15.42 -35.31 26.91
N ARG A 168 15.24 -34.82 28.13
CA ARG A 168 15.37 -33.42 28.55
C ARG A 168 16.76 -32.89 28.19
N ALA A 169 16.83 -31.77 27.47
CA ALA A 169 17.95 -30.85 27.56
C ALA A 169 17.43 -29.41 27.38
N THR A 170 17.50 -28.67 28.47
CA THR A 170 17.54 -27.21 28.50
C THR A 170 18.72 -26.73 27.67
N ASP A 171 18.50 -25.92 26.63
CA ASP A 171 19.44 -24.85 26.34
C ASP A 171 18.81 -23.67 25.60
N ARG A 172 19.32 -22.49 25.95
CA ARG A 172 18.87 -21.16 25.55
C ARG A 172 19.28 -20.86 24.10
N SER A 173 18.33 -20.56 23.24
CA SER A 173 18.51 -19.61 22.13
C SER A 173 17.15 -19.10 21.67
N GLY A 174 16.92 -17.80 21.84
CA GLY A 174 15.69 -17.13 21.42
C GLY A 174 15.56 -17.09 19.91
N ALA A 175 14.80 -18.04 19.36
CA ALA A 175 14.30 -17.98 18.00
C ALA A 175 13.15 -16.97 17.93
N LEU A 176 13.33 -15.93 17.10
CA LEU A 176 12.26 -15.04 16.67
C LEU A 176 11.19 -15.84 15.92
N PRO A 177 9.88 -15.57 16.10
CA PRO A 177 8.85 -16.23 15.33
C PRO A 177 8.89 -15.78 13.87
N GLY A 178 8.97 -16.76 12.97
CA GLY A 178 8.94 -16.57 11.51
C GLY A 178 7.66 -15.86 11.07
N ARG A 179 7.84 -14.67 10.53
CA ARG A 179 6.81 -13.84 9.92
C ARG A 179 6.48 -14.44 8.56
N LEU A 180 5.23 -14.89 8.36
CA LEU A 180 4.70 -15.20 7.04
C LEU A 180 4.92 -13.98 6.13
N ILE A 181 5.73 -14.13 5.09
CA ILE A 181 5.80 -13.14 4.01
C ILE A 181 4.53 -13.38 3.19
N GLN A 182 3.52 -12.57 3.44
CA GLN A 182 2.29 -12.53 2.67
C GLN A 182 2.70 -12.18 1.22
N ARG A 183 2.68 -13.15 0.30
CA ARG A 183 2.96 -12.90 -1.11
C ARG A 183 1.84 -12.03 -1.66
N ASP A 184 2.18 -10.81 -2.03
CA ASP A 184 1.28 -9.88 -2.68
C ASP A 184 0.89 -10.38 -4.07
N ASP A 185 -0.40 -10.30 -4.39
CA ASP A 185 -0.93 -10.47 -5.74
C ASP A 185 -0.16 -9.55 -6.73
N PRO A 186 0.28 -10.01 -7.91
CA PRO A 186 0.90 -9.13 -8.91
C PRO A 186 0.08 -7.87 -9.21
N HIS A 187 -1.25 -7.93 -9.15
CA HIS A 187 -2.10 -6.75 -9.26
C HIS A 187 -2.04 -5.83 -8.02
N SER A 188 -1.72 -6.36 -6.84
CA SER A 188 -1.41 -5.57 -5.64
C SER A 188 -0.09 -4.81 -5.79
N ILE A 189 0.93 -5.45 -6.39
CA ILE A 189 2.23 -4.81 -6.65
C ILE A 189 2.08 -3.68 -7.66
N GLU A 190 1.45 -3.92 -8.82
CA GLU A 190 1.23 -2.88 -9.83
C GLU A 190 0.40 -1.70 -9.28
N ARG A 191 -0.66 -1.98 -8.51
CA ARG A 191 -1.48 -0.93 -7.87
C ARG A 191 -0.69 -0.10 -6.87
N ARG A 192 0.14 -0.74 -6.05
CA ARG A 192 1.00 -0.07 -5.06
C ARG A 192 2.04 0.81 -5.74
N THR A 193 2.67 0.31 -6.80
CA THR A 193 3.64 1.06 -7.59
C THR A 193 2.97 2.28 -8.23
N ALA A 194 1.78 2.10 -8.82
CA ALA A 194 1.03 3.19 -9.43
C ALA A 194 0.68 4.27 -8.40
N ARG A 195 0.19 3.86 -7.22
CA ARG A 195 -0.10 4.76 -6.10
C ARG A 195 1.13 5.55 -5.69
N TYR A 196 2.27 4.89 -5.52
CA TYR A 196 3.51 5.55 -5.11
C TYR A 196 3.98 6.59 -6.13
N ILE A 197 3.94 6.27 -7.43
CA ILE A 197 4.30 7.20 -8.52
C ILE A 197 3.36 8.41 -8.53
N LEU A 198 2.06 8.18 -8.35
CA LEU A 198 1.05 9.24 -8.30
C LEU A 198 1.24 10.18 -7.10
N THR A 199 1.62 9.67 -5.93
CA THR A 199 1.86 10.48 -4.73
C THR A 199 3.24 11.15 -4.75
N HIS A 200 4.25 10.52 -5.34
CA HIS A 200 5.63 11.00 -5.40
C HIS A 200 6.03 11.34 -6.84
N ALA A 201 5.48 12.43 -7.38
CA ALA A 201 5.73 12.86 -8.77
C ALA A 201 7.21 13.16 -9.13
N ARG A 202 8.15 13.05 -8.17
CA ARG A 202 9.59 13.19 -8.37
C ARG A 202 10.39 11.91 -8.13
N ALA A 203 9.73 10.81 -7.75
CA ALA A 203 10.41 9.55 -7.53
C ALA A 203 11.04 9.07 -8.84
N THR A 204 12.33 8.73 -8.78
CA THR A 204 13.00 8.13 -9.94
C THR A 204 12.71 6.63 -9.99
N THR A 205 12.86 6.03 -11.17
CA THR A 205 12.71 4.58 -11.34
C THR A 205 13.66 3.80 -10.44
N ASP A 206 14.89 4.30 -10.24
CA ASP A 206 15.86 3.70 -9.32
C ASP A 206 15.40 3.75 -7.85
N GLU A 207 14.79 4.88 -7.44
CA GLU A 207 14.24 5.05 -6.09
C GLU A 207 13.05 4.10 -5.87
N LEU A 208 12.21 3.90 -6.88
CA LEU A 208 11.08 2.97 -6.85
C LEU A 208 11.55 1.52 -6.72
N VAL A 209 12.53 1.10 -7.51
CA VAL A 209 13.10 -0.27 -7.45
C VAL A 209 13.75 -0.51 -6.09
N ALA A 210 14.52 0.46 -5.58
CA ALA A 210 15.20 0.35 -4.30
C ALA A 210 14.23 0.34 -3.10
N ASN A 211 13.24 1.22 -3.09
CA ASN A 211 12.33 1.37 -1.94
C ASN A 211 11.23 0.31 -1.93
N MET A 212 10.70 -0.05 -3.10
CA MET A 212 9.56 -0.96 -3.18
C MET A 212 9.93 -2.43 -3.43
N HIS A 213 11.20 -2.71 -3.74
CA HIS A 213 11.69 -4.05 -4.11
C HIS A 213 10.90 -4.67 -5.29
N VAL A 214 10.46 -3.81 -6.21
CA VAL A 214 9.69 -4.21 -7.40
C VAL A 214 10.66 -4.34 -8.59
N PRO A 215 10.53 -5.38 -9.43
CA PRO A 215 11.31 -5.51 -10.66
C PRO A 215 11.21 -4.25 -11.52
N TRP A 216 12.34 -3.83 -12.09
CA TRP A 216 12.43 -2.65 -12.95
C TRP A 216 11.37 -2.65 -14.05
N GLU A 217 11.10 -3.80 -14.66
CA GLU A 217 10.15 -3.95 -15.77
C GLU A 217 8.71 -3.61 -15.35
N ILE A 218 8.33 -3.94 -14.10
CA ILE A 218 7.02 -3.60 -13.54
C ILE A 218 6.96 -2.10 -13.25
N VAL A 219 8.04 -1.51 -12.71
CA VAL A 219 8.09 -0.07 -12.43
C VAL A 219 7.99 0.74 -13.72
N GLU A 220 8.74 0.36 -14.75
CA GLU A 220 8.74 1.03 -16.06
C GLU A 220 7.36 0.96 -16.73
N LYS A 221 6.74 -0.23 -16.75
CA LYS A 221 5.37 -0.40 -17.26
C LYS A 221 4.36 0.47 -16.51
N VAL A 222 4.37 0.42 -15.18
CA VAL A 222 3.41 1.16 -14.36
C VAL A 222 3.64 2.67 -14.46
N ALA A 223 4.89 3.12 -14.56
CA ALA A 223 5.22 4.52 -14.79
C ALA A 223 4.66 5.01 -16.14
N ALA A 224 4.85 4.22 -17.21
CA ALA A 224 4.29 4.53 -18.52
C ALA A 224 2.75 4.61 -18.50
N ASP A 225 2.09 3.67 -17.83
CA ASP A 225 0.63 3.67 -17.68
C ASP A 225 0.15 4.91 -16.90
N VAL A 226 0.82 5.25 -15.79
CA VAL A 226 0.49 6.44 -14.98
C VAL A 226 0.69 7.73 -15.77
N ASP A 227 1.78 7.88 -16.52
CA ASP A 227 2.04 9.06 -17.34
C ASP A 227 1.04 9.20 -18.49
N ALA A 228 0.69 8.10 -19.17
CA ALA A 228 -0.34 8.08 -20.20
C ALA A 228 -1.69 8.55 -19.64
N VAL A 229 -2.08 8.05 -18.46
CA VAL A 229 -3.30 8.41 -17.74
C VAL A 229 -3.28 9.90 -17.35
N ARG A 230 -2.17 10.42 -16.82
CA ARG A 230 -2.03 11.85 -16.47
C ARG A 230 -2.12 12.76 -17.69
N HIS A 231 -1.46 12.39 -18.78
CA HIS A 231 -1.51 13.13 -20.03
C HIS A 231 -2.92 13.14 -20.63
N ALA A 232 -3.60 11.98 -20.67
CA ALA A 232 -4.98 11.88 -21.14
C ALA A 232 -5.92 12.77 -20.31
N TRP A 233 -5.78 12.74 -18.97
CA TRP A 233 -6.58 13.59 -18.11
C TRP A 233 -6.29 15.09 -18.32
N SER A 234 -5.00 15.47 -18.37
CA SER A 234 -4.61 16.87 -18.62
C SER A 234 -5.12 17.36 -19.98
N HIS A 235 -5.07 16.54 -21.02
CA HIS A 235 -5.59 16.88 -22.34
C HIS A 235 -7.11 17.05 -22.31
N ALA A 236 -7.81 16.20 -21.56
CA ALA A 236 -9.24 16.37 -21.36
C ALA A 236 -9.54 17.68 -20.58
N VAL A 237 -8.70 18.08 -19.60
CA VAL A 237 -8.86 19.34 -18.84
C VAL A 237 -8.68 20.54 -19.75
N SER A 238 -7.62 20.53 -20.55
CA SER A 238 -7.24 21.67 -21.39
C SER A 238 -8.20 21.93 -22.55
N ARG A 239 -8.98 20.93 -22.99
CA ARG A 239 -9.99 21.10 -24.05
C ARG A 239 -11.26 21.84 -23.60
N GLU A 240 -11.49 22.02 -22.30
CA GLU A 240 -12.75 22.59 -21.75
C GLU A 240 -12.60 23.88 -20.92
N ALA A 241 -11.40 24.41 -20.69
CA ALA A 241 -11.26 25.68 -19.96
C ALA A 241 -11.40 26.89 -20.91
N PRO A 242 -12.27 27.88 -20.61
CA PRO A 242 -12.33 28.49 -19.29
C PRO A 242 -13.77 28.73 -18.75
N ALA A 243 -14.10 28.14 -17.60
CA ALA A 243 -14.94 28.72 -16.54
C ALA A 243 -15.20 27.69 -15.43
N ALA A 244 -14.42 27.70 -14.35
CA ALA A 244 -14.87 27.19 -13.05
C ALA A 244 -13.88 27.57 -11.93
N ALA A 245 -14.15 28.74 -11.34
CA ALA A 245 -13.76 29.03 -9.97
C ALA A 245 -14.62 28.17 -9.04
N ALA A 246 -14.14 26.98 -8.67
CA ALA A 246 -14.84 26.09 -7.74
C ALA A 246 -13.86 25.41 -6.78
N THR A 247 -13.37 26.14 -5.78
CA THR A 247 -12.78 25.52 -4.58
C THR A 247 -13.01 26.40 -3.36
N SER A 248 -14.21 26.33 -2.77
CA SER A 248 -14.45 26.88 -1.42
C SER A 248 -15.64 26.25 -0.70
N SER A 249 -15.98 24.98 -0.94
CA SER A 249 -16.95 24.31 -0.06
C SER A 249 -16.33 24.15 1.34
N PRO A 250 -16.97 24.64 2.42
CA PRO A 250 -16.46 24.48 3.79
C PRO A 250 -16.36 22.98 4.18
N LEU A 251 -15.56 22.66 5.20
CA LEU A 251 -15.54 21.31 5.80
C LEU A 251 -16.96 20.96 6.30
N THR A 252 -17.40 19.72 6.13
CA THR A 252 -18.69 19.27 6.67
C THR A 252 -18.67 19.30 8.21
N PRO A 253 -19.82 19.37 8.91
CA PRO A 253 -19.84 19.34 10.38
C PRO A 253 -19.12 18.12 10.98
N ARG A 254 -19.17 16.97 10.31
CA ARG A 254 -18.47 15.74 10.74
C ARG A 254 -16.95 15.84 10.54
N GLU A 255 -16.51 16.40 9.41
CA GLU A 255 -15.10 16.69 9.15
C GLU A 255 -14.55 17.72 10.16
N GLN A 256 -15.31 18.78 10.44
CA GLN A 256 -14.98 19.78 11.46
C GLN A 256 -14.83 19.13 12.85
N ALA A 257 -15.79 18.30 13.26
CA ALA A 257 -15.73 17.58 14.52
C ALA A 257 -14.53 16.62 14.60
N PHE A 258 -14.18 15.97 13.48
CA PHE A 258 -13.00 15.12 13.39
C PHE A 258 -11.69 15.92 13.54
N VAL A 259 -11.53 17.01 12.78
CA VAL A 259 -10.34 17.87 12.86
C VAL A 259 -10.21 18.48 14.24
N GLY A 260 -11.29 19.01 14.82
CA GLY A 260 -11.30 19.56 16.19
C GLY A 260 -10.88 18.54 17.25
N ARG A 261 -11.40 17.30 17.18
CA ARG A 261 -11.04 16.21 18.10
C ARG A 261 -9.54 15.92 18.09
N TRP A 262 -8.91 15.94 16.92
CA TRP A 262 -7.53 15.49 16.74
C TRP A 262 -6.51 16.62 16.54
N ALA A 263 -6.94 17.89 16.53
CA ALA A 263 -6.10 19.05 16.20
C ALA A 263 -4.83 19.17 17.08
N HIS A 264 -4.92 18.73 18.33
CA HIS A 264 -3.81 18.75 19.28
C HIS A 264 -2.84 17.57 19.15
N LYS A 265 -3.12 16.59 18.27
CA LYS A 265 -2.32 15.37 18.07
C LYS A 265 -1.70 15.26 16.67
N MET A 266 -2.12 16.08 15.71
CA MET A 266 -1.67 16.03 14.32
C MET A 266 -1.42 17.43 13.77
N SER A 267 -0.45 17.55 12.85
CA SER A 267 -0.20 18.80 12.13
C SER A 267 -1.26 19.02 11.03
N ALA A 268 -1.41 20.26 10.57
CA ALA A 268 -2.26 20.59 9.43
C ALA A 268 -1.85 19.86 8.14
N ALA A 269 -0.56 19.56 7.96
CA ALA A 269 -0.06 18.79 6.81
C ALA A 269 -0.54 17.34 6.87
N ASN A 270 -0.51 16.73 8.06
CA ASN A 270 -0.90 15.34 8.25
C ASN A 270 -2.42 15.17 8.05
N PHE A 271 -3.22 16.15 8.49
CA PHE A 271 -4.65 16.22 8.16
C PHE A 271 -4.87 16.36 6.65
N ALA A 272 -4.14 17.25 5.98
CA ALA A 272 -4.24 17.44 4.54
C ALA A 272 -3.92 16.14 3.77
N GLY A 273 -2.87 15.42 4.16
CA GLY A 273 -2.51 14.12 3.58
C GLY A 273 -3.55 13.04 3.85
N MET A 274 -4.00 12.90 5.11
CA MET A 274 -4.97 11.88 5.51
C MET A 274 -6.36 12.10 4.92
N MET A 275 -6.83 13.35 4.88
CA MET A 275 -8.14 13.70 4.33
C MET A 275 -8.10 13.88 2.80
N GLN A 276 -6.91 14.04 2.22
CA GLN A 276 -6.68 14.44 0.82
C GLN A 276 -7.23 15.85 0.48
N TRP A 277 -7.14 16.77 1.43
CA TRP A 277 -7.61 18.16 1.26
C TRP A 277 -6.43 19.10 0.97
N PRO A 278 -6.67 20.24 0.27
CA PRO A 278 -5.64 21.26 0.13
C PRO A 278 -5.16 21.76 1.50
N LEU A 279 -3.84 21.81 1.70
CA LEU A 279 -3.23 22.27 2.96
C LEU A 279 -3.72 23.67 3.37
N SER A 280 -3.92 24.57 2.40
CA SER A 280 -4.48 25.90 2.65
C SER A 280 -5.86 25.86 3.29
N LYS A 281 -6.70 24.88 2.92
CA LYS A 281 -8.06 24.70 3.41
C LYS A 281 -8.08 24.24 4.87
N ILE A 282 -7.26 23.23 5.21
CA ILE A 282 -7.10 22.75 6.58
C ILE A 282 -6.49 23.84 7.48
N ARG A 283 -5.48 24.57 7.00
CA ARG A 283 -4.89 25.70 7.74
C ARG A 283 -5.91 26.80 8.01
N ALA A 284 -6.70 27.18 7.00
CA ALA A 284 -7.74 28.20 7.15
C ALA A 284 -8.78 27.79 8.20
N TYR A 285 -9.18 26.52 8.22
CA TYR A 285 -10.08 26.00 9.25
C TYR A 285 -9.47 26.05 10.65
N LEU A 286 -8.27 25.50 10.84
CA LEU A 286 -7.59 25.47 12.14
C LEU A 286 -7.32 26.88 12.69
N GLN A 287 -7.02 27.85 11.82
CA GLN A 287 -6.88 29.26 12.20
C GLN A 287 -8.21 29.86 12.64
N SER A 288 -9.29 29.60 11.90
CA SER A 288 -10.63 30.08 12.23
C SER A 288 -11.16 29.50 13.55
N ASP A 289 -10.88 28.22 13.80
CA ASP A 289 -11.28 27.52 15.02
C ASP A 289 -10.54 28.07 16.25
N ARG A 290 -9.23 28.32 16.13
CA ARG A 290 -8.45 28.97 17.18
C ARG A 290 -8.96 30.38 17.51
N HIS A 291 -9.32 31.16 16.51
CA HIS A 291 -9.91 32.48 16.74
C HIS A 291 -11.29 32.40 17.40
N ARG A 292 -12.06 31.34 17.15
CA ARG A 292 -13.35 31.09 17.82
C ARG A 292 -13.13 30.75 19.30
N ASP A 293 -12.15 29.90 19.61
CA ASP A 293 -11.78 29.57 21.00
C ASP A 293 -11.27 30.79 21.76
N GLU A 294 -10.41 31.60 21.13
CA GLU A 294 -9.90 32.86 21.70
C GLU A 294 -11.04 33.86 21.94
N ALA A 295 -11.99 34.00 21.01
CA ALA A 295 -13.16 34.87 21.18
C ALA A 295 -14.10 34.39 22.30
N GLN A 296 -14.29 33.07 22.47
CA GLN A 296 -15.06 32.48 23.56
C GLN A 296 -14.36 32.62 24.92
N ALA A 297 -13.03 32.49 24.95
CA ALA A 297 -12.23 32.74 26.15
C ALA A 297 -12.27 34.21 26.55
N SER A 298 -12.21 35.14 25.59
CA SER A 298 -12.30 36.59 25.86
C SER A 298 -13.69 37.02 26.34
N THR A 299 -14.77 36.45 25.80
CA THR A 299 -16.13 36.71 26.32
C THR A 299 -16.37 36.14 27.71
N SER A 300 -15.55 35.18 28.15
CA SER A 300 -15.55 34.65 29.52
C SER A 300 -14.65 35.43 30.49
N HIS A 301 -13.88 36.41 30.00
CA HIS A 301 -12.88 37.15 30.80
C HIS A 301 -13.00 38.67 30.70
N GLU A 302 -14.12 39.19 30.19
CA GLU A 302 -14.48 40.61 30.32
C GLU A 302 -14.94 40.91 31.75
N GLY A 303 -13.91 40.99 32.60
CA GLY A 303 -13.93 41.47 33.96
C GLY A 303 -12.56 42.01 34.39
N SER A 304 -11.70 42.52 33.49
CA SER A 304 -10.62 43.46 33.87
C SER A 304 -9.80 44.01 32.68
N GLY A 305 -9.76 45.34 32.55
CA GLY A 305 -8.50 46.09 32.37
C GLY A 305 -7.78 46.09 31.00
N SER A 306 -8.26 46.97 30.11
CA SER A 306 -7.64 47.63 28.94
C SER A 306 -6.09 47.79 28.84
N ALA A 307 -5.51 47.54 27.65
CA ALA A 307 -4.36 48.27 27.06
C ALA A 307 -4.17 47.98 25.53
N PRO A 308 -3.66 48.94 24.69
CA PRO A 308 -3.79 48.91 23.22
C PRO A 308 -2.55 48.41 22.41
N PRO A 309 -2.68 48.17 21.07
CA PRO A 309 -1.74 47.38 20.27
C PRO A 309 -0.73 48.20 19.44
N ARG A 310 0.37 47.54 19.03
CA ARG A 310 1.47 48.13 18.24
C ARG A 310 1.57 47.45 16.87
N THR A 311 1.68 48.28 15.83
CA THR A 311 1.54 48.00 14.40
C THR A 311 2.84 47.61 13.68
N GLY A 312 2.68 46.95 12.52
CA GLY A 312 3.62 46.91 11.39
C GLY A 312 4.55 45.69 11.37
N ARG A 313 4.85 45.03 10.24
CA ARG A 313 4.90 45.50 8.85
C ARG A 313 5.18 44.30 7.92
N GLU A 314 4.61 44.36 6.71
CA GLU A 314 4.97 43.65 5.48
C GLU A 314 6.50 43.72 5.22
N GLY A 315 7.19 42.84 4.49
CA GLY A 315 6.87 41.83 3.48
C GLY A 315 8.05 41.86 2.50
N GLU A 316 8.59 40.73 2.05
CA GLU A 316 9.31 40.66 0.76
C GLU A 316 9.70 39.22 0.40
N ARG A 317 9.32 38.86 -0.83
CA ARG A 317 9.71 37.65 -1.56
C ARG A 317 11.10 37.85 -2.14
N LEU A 318 11.88 36.76 -2.31
CA LEU A 318 12.58 36.43 -3.58
C LEU A 318 13.53 35.20 -3.44
N THR A 319 13.27 34.23 -4.31
CA THR A 319 14.19 33.39 -5.13
C THR A 319 15.47 32.79 -4.55
N GLY A 320 15.63 31.47 -4.79
CA GLY A 320 16.79 30.68 -4.37
C GLY A 320 18.03 30.78 -5.25
N ASN A 321 19.15 30.31 -4.71
CA ASN A 321 20.04 29.38 -5.41
C ASN A 321 21.06 28.74 -4.44
N ARG A 322 21.25 27.42 -4.64
CA ARG A 322 22.11 26.50 -3.88
C ARG A 322 23.59 26.73 -4.23
N ARG A 323 24.36 27.23 -3.26
CA ARG A 323 25.80 27.00 -3.04
C ARG A 323 26.07 27.49 -1.63
N GLY A 324 26.76 26.70 -0.80
CA GLY A 324 26.88 26.87 0.65
C GLY A 324 27.02 28.33 1.07
N ARG A 325 25.89 28.98 1.36
CA ARG A 325 25.87 30.37 1.80
C ARG A 325 26.38 30.35 3.22
N ILE A 326 27.55 30.95 3.42
CA ILE A 326 27.95 31.49 4.71
C ILE A 326 26.73 32.27 5.22
N LEU A 327 26.16 31.80 6.32
CA LEU A 327 24.94 32.39 6.87
C LEU A 327 25.28 33.82 7.31
N GLU A 328 24.57 34.81 6.77
CA GLU A 328 24.74 36.23 7.14
C GLU A 328 24.85 36.37 8.67
N PRO A 329 25.87 37.08 9.20
CA PRO A 329 26.11 37.19 10.64
C PRO A 329 24.87 37.65 11.43
N ASP A 330 24.14 38.62 10.87
CA ASP A 330 22.91 39.15 11.46
C ASP A 330 21.78 38.12 11.53
N ARG A 331 21.72 37.22 10.54
CA ARG A 331 20.72 36.16 10.49
C ARG A 331 21.06 35.06 11.48
N ARG A 332 22.34 34.71 11.59
CA ARG A 332 22.86 33.78 12.60
C ARG A 332 22.52 34.26 14.01
N GLU A 333 22.84 35.52 14.32
CA GLU A 333 22.58 36.11 15.63
C GLU A 333 21.08 36.19 15.93
N ARG A 334 20.25 36.47 14.91
CA ARG A 334 18.78 36.46 15.06
C ARG A 334 18.25 35.08 15.44
N ILE A 335 18.75 34.00 14.81
CA ILE A 335 18.35 32.62 15.13
C ILE A 335 18.76 32.26 16.56
N ILE A 336 20.01 32.56 16.94
CA ILE A 336 20.53 32.28 18.30
C ILE A 336 19.72 33.03 19.35
N ARG A 337 19.45 34.32 19.13
CA ARG A 337 18.63 35.15 20.01
C ARG A 337 17.21 34.58 20.14
N ARG A 338 16.61 34.10 19.05
CA ARG A 338 15.28 33.50 19.05
C ARG A 338 15.25 32.15 19.79
N LEU A 339 16.29 31.32 19.61
CA LEU A 339 16.49 30.06 20.33
C LEU A 339 16.57 30.29 21.84
N ARG A 340 17.36 31.29 22.28
CA ARG A 340 17.47 31.66 23.70
C ARG A 340 16.16 32.19 24.27
N ALA A 341 15.47 33.05 23.53
CA ALA A 341 14.24 33.69 23.99
C ALA A 341 13.03 32.75 24.04
N ASN A 342 13.05 31.61 23.32
CA ASN A 342 11.90 30.71 23.20
C ASN A 342 12.34 29.25 23.38
N PRO A 343 12.67 28.82 24.61
CA PRO A 343 13.19 27.47 24.86
C PRO A 343 12.20 26.36 24.46
N THR A 344 10.89 26.60 24.57
CA THR A 344 9.81 25.63 24.31
C THR A 344 9.30 25.59 22.87
N MET A 345 9.66 26.55 22.01
CA MET A 345 9.20 26.58 20.61
C MET A 345 9.82 25.39 19.83
N SER A 346 9.31 24.95 18.68
CA SER A 346 9.98 23.88 17.89
C SER A 346 11.11 24.41 17.00
N TYR A 347 12.05 23.57 16.54
CA TYR A 347 13.10 24.04 15.63
C TYR A 347 12.51 24.46 14.29
N HIS A 348 11.44 23.78 13.86
CA HIS A 348 10.65 24.16 12.69
C HIS A 348 10.05 25.56 12.82
N ALA A 349 9.42 25.88 13.96
CA ALA A 349 8.83 27.20 14.17
C ALA A 349 9.90 28.32 14.21
N ILE A 350 11.10 28.04 14.74
CA ILE A 350 12.22 28.99 14.64
C ILE A 350 12.68 29.15 13.19
N ALA A 351 12.85 28.03 12.47
CA ALA A 351 13.27 28.01 11.07
C ALA A 351 12.33 28.88 10.23
N ASP A 352 11.02 28.69 10.37
CA ASP A 352 10.00 29.50 9.69
C ASP A 352 10.09 30.99 10.09
N SER A 353 10.16 31.30 11.39
CA SER A 353 10.21 32.69 11.85
C SER A 353 11.46 33.46 11.41
N CYS A 354 12.57 32.75 11.16
CA CYS A 354 13.84 33.32 10.73
C CYS A 354 14.11 33.09 9.23
N ALA A 355 13.13 32.51 8.51
CA ALA A 355 13.20 32.01 7.14
C ALA A 355 14.39 31.05 6.87
N ALA A 356 14.97 30.44 7.91
CA ALA A 356 16.18 29.65 7.84
C ALA A 356 15.88 28.17 7.57
N GLY A 357 16.87 27.41 7.08
CA GLY A 357 16.70 25.96 6.96
C GLY A 357 16.69 25.29 8.33
N LEU A 358 15.84 24.26 8.51
CA LEU A 358 15.74 23.49 9.76
C LEU A 358 17.13 22.96 10.22
N ASN A 359 17.90 22.41 9.29
CA ASN A 359 19.26 21.90 9.55
C ASN A 359 20.21 23.00 10.05
N THR A 360 20.06 24.23 9.56
CA THR A 360 20.86 25.38 10.01
C THR A 360 20.51 25.76 11.44
N VAL A 361 19.21 25.79 11.79
CA VAL A 361 18.75 26.08 13.15
C VAL A 361 19.24 24.99 14.11
N ALA A 362 19.12 23.72 13.73
CA ALA A 362 19.59 22.59 14.54
C ALA A 362 21.12 22.58 14.71
N ALA A 363 21.89 22.97 13.68
CA ALA A 363 23.33 23.12 13.77
C ALA A 363 23.72 24.25 14.75
N LEU A 364 23.11 25.43 14.64
CA LEU A 364 23.35 26.55 15.55
C LEU A 364 22.91 26.25 16.99
N ALA A 365 21.79 25.54 17.17
CA ALA A 365 21.35 25.11 18.48
C ALA A 365 22.36 24.16 19.15
N ARG A 366 22.95 23.23 18.38
CA ARG A 366 24.03 22.34 18.87
C ARG A 366 25.30 23.12 19.20
N GLU A 367 25.75 23.98 18.29
CA GLU A 367 26.96 24.78 18.44
C GLU A 367 26.92 25.69 19.68
N HIS A 368 25.76 26.28 19.97
CA HIS A 368 25.59 27.19 21.10
C HIS A 368 25.00 26.52 22.36
N GLN A 369 24.93 25.19 22.41
CA GLN A 369 24.38 24.42 23.53
C GLN A 369 22.92 24.80 23.88
N LEU A 370 22.16 25.31 22.91
CA LEU A 370 20.72 25.60 23.01
C LEU A 370 19.89 24.42 22.51
N GLN A 371 20.38 23.22 22.82
CA GLN A 371 19.70 21.99 22.45
C GLN A 371 18.41 21.90 23.26
N ARG A 372 17.29 21.65 22.58
CA ARG A 372 16.01 21.50 23.25
C ARG A 372 15.88 20.13 23.87
N ASP A 373 15.14 20.09 24.96
CA ASP A 373 14.77 18.85 25.61
C ASP A 373 14.07 17.91 24.61
N ARG A 374 14.25 16.63 24.89
CA ARG A 374 13.81 15.48 24.07
C ARG A 374 12.38 15.61 23.53
N GLU A 375 11.50 16.28 24.27
CA GLU A 375 10.10 16.52 23.92
C GLU A 375 9.92 17.35 22.64
N THR A 376 10.83 18.29 22.36
CA THR A 376 10.76 19.09 21.11
C THR A 376 11.30 18.31 19.90
N ARG A 377 12.36 17.52 20.08
CA ARG A 377 12.85 16.61 19.02
C ARG A 377 11.81 15.55 18.69
N PHE A 378 11.13 15.05 19.71
CA PHE A 378 10.04 14.10 19.54
C PHE A 378 8.85 14.71 18.79
N GLY A 379 8.54 16.00 18.95
CA GLY A 379 7.48 16.66 18.17
C GLY A 379 7.76 16.72 16.66
N ASP A 380 9.01 17.02 16.28
CA ASP A 380 9.43 17.03 14.87
C ASP A 380 9.49 15.60 14.31
N ALA A 381 10.09 14.66 15.05
CA ALA A 381 10.12 13.24 14.68
C ALA A 381 8.73 12.61 14.60
N ARG A 382 7.81 13.01 15.48
CA ARG A 382 6.41 12.55 15.48
C ARG A 382 5.67 12.95 14.22
N SER A 383 5.89 14.16 13.73
CA SER A 383 5.24 14.62 12.50
C SER A 383 5.75 13.81 11.31
N ALA A 384 7.08 13.63 11.22
CA ALA A 384 7.72 12.83 10.19
C ALA A 384 7.30 11.34 10.24
N LEU A 385 7.24 10.75 11.44
CA LEU A 385 6.75 9.38 11.63
C LEU A 385 5.29 9.20 11.17
N ILE A 386 4.43 10.17 11.40
CA ILE A 386 3.04 10.11 10.92
C ILE A 386 2.98 10.21 9.40
N ASP A 387 3.82 11.06 8.79
CA ASP A 387 3.93 11.12 7.33
C ASP A 387 4.42 9.78 6.77
N ASP A 388 5.40 9.14 7.42
CA ASP A 388 5.87 7.82 7.02
C ASP A 388 4.83 6.72 7.23
N PHE A 389 3.98 6.79 8.25
CA PHE A 389 2.86 5.86 8.39
C PHE A 389 1.83 6.02 7.26
N LEU A 390 1.63 7.24 6.75
CA LEU A 390 0.75 7.51 5.61
C LEU A 390 1.34 7.01 4.29
N LEU A 391 2.65 7.15 4.11
CA LEU A 391 3.37 6.84 2.87
C LEU A 391 3.83 5.38 2.79
N PHE A 392 4.23 4.80 3.92
CA PHE A 392 4.84 3.48 4.05
C PHE A 392 4.13 2.66 5.15
N PRO A 393 2.88 2.25 4.95
CA PRO A 393 2.11 1.53 5.97
C PRO A 393 2.73 0.18 6.37
N GLU A 394 3.63 -0.37 5.56
CA GLU A 394 4.32 -1.65 5.83
C GLU A 394 5.60 -1.49 6.68
N SER A 395 6.13 -0.27 6.81
CA SER A 395 7.36 -0.01 7.56
C SER A 395 7.24 -0.54 8.99
N THR A 396 8.24 -1.30 9.42
CA THR A 396 8.22 -1.86 10.76
C THR A 396 8.53 -0.79 11.80
N PRO A 397 7.99 -0.89 13.04
CA PRO A 397 8.33 0.07 14.09
C PRO A 397 9.83 0.12 14.40
N SER A 398 10.57 -0.96 14.12
CA SER A 398 12.02 -1.03 14.33
C SER A 398 12.81 -0.26 13.27
N GLU A 399 12.36 -0.27 12.01
CA GLU A 399 12.98 0.49 10.92
C GLU A 399 12.77 2.00 11.16
N LEU A 400 11.54 2.40 11.40
CA LEU A 400 11.20 3.81 11.66
C LEU A 400 11.85 4.34 12.94
N ALA A 401 11.97 3.51 13.98
CA ALA A 401 12.73 3.87 15.18
C ALA A 401 14.20 4.20 14.89
N ARG A 402 14.84 3.40 14.02
CA ARG A 402 16.23 3.62 13.63
C ARG A 402 16.38 4.85 12.73
N GLU A 403 15.46 5.02 11.79
CA GLU A 403 15.49 6.13 10.83
C GLU A 403 15.30 7.49 11.48
N HIS A 404 14.37 7.59 12.44
CA HIS A 404 14.05 8.84 13.12
C HIS A 404 14.82 9.07 14.42
N ASP A 405 15.70 8.14 14.81
CA ASP A 405 16.41 8.15 16.10
C ASP A 405 15.44 8.26 17.30
N VAL A 406 14.35 7.48 17.25
CA VAL A 406 13.28 7.44 18.25
C VAL A 406 13.20 6.04 18.85
N PRO A 407 12.98 5.88 20.17
CA PRO A 407 12.75 4.56 20.76
C PRO A 407 11.61 3.79 20.09
N ARG A 408 11.85 2.51 19.83
CA ARG A 408 10.86 1.60 19.21
C ARG A 408 9.52 1.58 19.95
N THR A 409 9.52 1.69 21.28
CA THR A 409 8.29 1.76 22.08
C THR A 409 7.45 2.98 21.74
N GLU A 410 8.08 4.14 21.58
CA GLU A 410 7.40 5.39 21.22
C GLU A 410 6.84 5.32 19.79
N VAL A 411 7.55 4.69 18.85
CA VAL A 411 7.03 4.44 17.49
C VAL A 411 5.82 3.51 17.48
N ILE A 412 5.83 2.46 18.32
CA ILE A 412 4.67 1.54 18.46
C ILE A 412 3.45 2.28 19.01
N GLU A 413 3.63 3.08 20.07
CA GLU A 413 2.55 3.89 20.65
C GLU A 413 1.99 4.90 19.64
N LEU A 414 2.88 5.55 18.88
CA LEU A 414 2.50 6.51 17.87
C LEU A 414 1.74 5.85 16.71
N ARG A 415 2.16 4.66 16.28
CA ARG A 415 1.46 3.88 15.26
C ARG A 415 0.07 3.45 15.72
N ALA A 416 -0.07 2.96 16.94
CA ALA A 416 -1.37 2.60 17.51
C ALA A 416 -2.31 3.81 17.60
N LEU A 417 -1.78 5.00 17.95
CA LEU A 417 -2.52 6.26 17.92
C LEU A 417 -2.95 6.59 16.48
N PHE A 418 -2.04 6.54 15.52
CA PHE A 418 -2.33 6.80 14.11
C PHE A 418 -3.41 5.87 13.55
N GLU A 419 -3.32 4.56 13.78
CA GLU A 419 -4.32 3.57 13.37
C GLU A 419 -5.71 3.83 13.99
N ARG A 420 -5.75 4.38 15.21
CA ARG A 420 -7.00 4.82 15.83
C ARG A 420 -7.59 6.03 15.11
N ILE A 421 -6.76 7.03 14.80
CA ILE A 421 -7.19 8.23 14.08
C ILE A 421 -7.70 7.84 12.68
N GLN A 422 -6.98 6.95 11.99
CA GLN A 422 -7.37 6.45 10.67
C GLN A 422 -8.69 5.67 10.71
N ARG A 423 -8.93 4.86 11.76
CA ARG A 423 -10.23 4.20 11.96
C ARG A 423 -11.36 5.19 12.18
N ASP A 424 -11.14 6.22 13.00
CA ASP A 424 -12.12 7.30 13.21
C ASP A 424 -12.43 8.03 11.90
N TRP A 425 -11.39 8.36 11.12
CA TRP A 425 -11.54 8.99 9.81
C TRP A 425 -12.33 8.09 8.84
N ASN A 426 -11.98 6.81 8.76
CA ASN A 426 -12.71 5.84 7.95
C ASN A 426 -14.16 5.64 8.42
N ALA A 427 -14.47 5.86 9.70
CA ALA A 427 -15.84 5.84 10.20
C ALA A 427 -16.62 7.09 9.77
N VAL A 428 -16.01 8.28 9.82
CA VAL A 428 -16.58 9.51 9.27
C VAL A 428 -16.85 9.35 7.77
N ARG A 429 -15.83 8.88 7.02
CA ARG A 429 -15.94 8.62 5.58
C ARG A 429 -17.05 7.61 5.27
N ARG A 430 -17.14 6.51 6.03
CA ARG A 430 -18.23 5.53 5.85
C ARG A 430 -19.60 6.09 6.20
N ALA A 431 -19.73 6.86 7.28
CA ALA A 431 -20.99 7.50 7.66
C ALA A 431 -21.46 8.48 6.56
N ASP A 432 -20.53 9.23 5.97
CA ASP A 432 -20.82 10.10 4.84
C ASP A 432 -21.21 9.28 3.59
N ILE A 433 -20.52 8.17 3.30
CA ILE A 433 -20.90 7.27 2.19
C ILE A 433 -22.29 6.64 2.40
N THR A 434 -22.64 6.28 3.63
CA THR A 434 -23.92 5.62 3.93
C THR A 434 -25.10 6.59 3.88
N ASP A 435 -24.85 7.88 4.12
CA ASP A 435 -25.84 8.94 3.97
C ASP A 435 -25.99 9.46 2.52
N ILE A 436 -25.06 9.16 1.61
CA ILE A 436 -25.14 9.67 0.23
C ILE A 436 -25.76 8.63 -0.73
N ARG A 437 -27.10 8.64 -0.71
CA ARG A 437 -27.98 8.20 -1.80
C ARG A 437 -27.74 9.04 -3.08
N PRO A 438 -28.03 8.53 -4.31
CA PRO A 438 -27.87 9.04 -5.71
C PRO A 438 -27.05 10.29 -6.11
N GLU A 439 -26.89 11.27 -5.24
CA GLU A 439 -26.14 12.51 -5.40
C GLU A 439 -24.62 12.28 -5.57
N LEU A 440 -24.06 11.18 -5.05
CA LEU A 440 -22.66 10.80 -5.31
C LEU A 440 -22.41 10.49 -6.79
N LEU A 441 -23.35 9.83 -7.47
CA LEU A 441 -23.22 9.63 -8.92
C LEU A 441 -23.33 10.97 -9.66
N ALA A 442 -24.20 11.87 -9.19
CA ALA A 442 -24.31 13.23 -9.74
C ALA A 442 -23.04 14.08 -9.53
N SER A 443 -22.16 13.70 -8.59
CA SER A 443 -20.89 14.37 -8.35
C SER A 443 -19.81 14.05 -9.40
N LEU A 444 -19.91 12.93 -10.12
CA LEU A 444 -19.04 12.64 -11.24
C LEU A 444 -19.60 13.29 -12.50
N SER A 445 -18.86 14.25 -13.05
CA SER A 445 -19.10 14.81 -14.37
C SER A 445 -19.11 13.71 -15.43
N ASN A 446 -19.84 13.93 -16.54
CA ASN A 446 -19.84 13.00 -17.68
C ASN A 446 -18.42 12.68 -18.16
N ARG A 447 -17.51 13.62 -18.01
CA ARG A 447 -16.12 13.44 -18.39
C ARG A 447 -15.35 12.52 -17.45
N GLU A 448 -15.51 12.67 -16.13
CA GLU A 448 -14.92 11.74 -15.16
C GLU A 448 -15.48 10.33 -15.38
N ARG A 449 -16.79 10.21 -15.64
CA ARG A 449 -17.45 8.94 -15.97
C ARG A 449 -16.87 8.26 -17.22
N LEU A 450 -16.63 9.01 -18.30
CA LEU A 450 -15.99 8.50 -19.52
C LEU A 450 -14.53 8.08 -19.27
N PHE A 451 -13.80 8.88 -18.50
CA PHE A 451 -12.42 8.55 -18.13
C PHE A 451 -12.34 7.27 -17.29
N ILE A 452 -13.23 7.13 -16.30
CA ILE A 452 -13.31 5.93 -15.46
C ILE A 452 -13.74 4.71 -16.30
N GLN A 453 -14.66 4.85 -17.27
CA GLN A 453 -15.03 3.77 -18.19
C GLN A 453 -13.81 3.25 -18.97
N GLN A 454 -12.97 4.15 -19.48
CA GLN A 454 -11.79 3.77 -20.26
C GLN A 454 -10.69 3.10 -19.41
N TRP A 455 -10.47 3.57 -18.18
CA TRP A 455 -9.31 3.20 -17.37
C TRP A 455 -9.63 2.38 -16.12
N GLY A 456 -10.89 2.20 -15.75
CA GLY A 456 -11.27 1.45 -14.53
C GLY A 456 -11.03 -0.05 -14.60
N GLY A 457 -10.79 -0.61 -15.80
CA GLY A 457 -10.32 -2.00 -15.95
C GLY A 457 -8.83 -2.18 -15.63
N THR A 458 -8.04 -1.11 -15.74
CA THR A 458 -6.57 -1.14 -15.54
C THR A 458 -6.15 -0.50 -14.22
N MET A 459 -6.92 0.47 -13.70
CA MET A 459 -6.62 1.17 -12.45
C MET A 459 -7.69 0.91 -11.39
N SER A 460 -7.27 0.85 -10.12
CA SER A 460 -8.20 0.83 -8.98
C SER A 460 -8.95 2.15 -8.84
N ALA A 461 -10.11 2.11 -8.18
CA ALA A 461 -10.89 3.32 -7.85
C ALA A 461 -10.06 4.34 -7.05
N ASP A 462 -9.24 3.87 -6.12
CA ASP A 462 -8.28 4.67 -5.35
C ASP A 462 -7.28 5.41 -6.27
N ASN A 463 -6.63 4.72 -7.21
CA ASN A 463 -5.70 5.35 -8.15
C ASN A 463 -6.41 6.35 -9.07
N LEU A 464 -7.61 6.01 -9.56
CA LEU A 464 -8.43 6.91 -10.35
C LEU A 464 -8.86 8.15 -9.56
N SER A 465 -9.11 8.02 -8.25
CA SER A 465 -9.47 9.15 -7.38
C SER A 465 -8.33 10.16 -7.27
N ILE A 466 -7.08 9.69 -7.22
CA ILE A 466 -5.90 10.55 -7.19
C ILE A 466 -5.74 11.32 -8.51
N VAL A 467 -5.97 10.64 -9.65
CA VAL A 467 -5.81 11.22 -10.99
C VAL A 467 -6.89 12.27 -11.28
N THR A 468 -8.15 11.90 -11.08
CA THR A 468 -9.32 12.74 -11.39
C THR A 468 -9.60 13.79 -10.33
N ARG A 469 -9.09 13.58 -9.10
CA ARG A 469 -9.43 14.33 -7.88
C ARG A 469 -10.89 14.21 -7.49
N SER A 470 -11.60 13.21 -8.01
CA SER A 470 -12.96 12.89 -7.60
C SER A 470 -12.93 12.01 -6.34
N PRO A 471 -13.98 12.03 -5.50
CA PRO A 471 -14.04 11.17 -4.33
C PRO A 471 -13.97 9.69 -4.71
N GLU A 472 -13.08 8.91 -4.07
CA GLU A 472 -12.95 7.45 -4.27
C GLU A 472 -14.30 6.74 -4.19
N ALA A 473 -15.15 7.12 -3.22
CA ALA A 473 -16.48 6.54 -3.05
C ALA A 473 -17.42 6.80 -4.24
N ALA A 474 -17.31 7.96 -4.89
CA ALA A 474 -18.10 8.27 -6.09
C ALA A 474 -17.66 7.39 -7.27
N ILE A 475 -16.35 7.21 -7.43
CA ILE A 475 -15.74 6.35 -8.45
C ILE A 475 -16.12 4.89 -8.20
N GLU A 476 -16.00 4.39 -6.97
CA GLU A 476 -16.43 3.03 -6.61
C GLU A 476 -17.92 2.81 -6.84
N ALA A 477 -18.77 3.76 -6.43
CA ALA A 477 -20.20 3.69 -6.64
C ALA A 477 -20.53 3.62 -8.14
N TYR A 478 -19.82 4.40 -8.96
CA TYR A 478 -19.95 4.36 -10.41
C TYR A 478 -19.43 3.06 -11.02
N MET A 479 -18.26 2.56 -10.62
CA MET A 479 -17.69 1.29 -11.10
C MET A 479 -18.55 0.07 -10.72
N ARG A 480 -19.32 0.16 -9.62
CA ARG A 480 -20.31 -0.86 -9.22
C ARG A 480 -21.68 -0.69 -9.89
N SER A 481 -21.90 0.39 -10.64
CA SER A 481 -23.18 0.64 -11.30
C SER A 481 -23.37 -0.20 -12.57
N ASP A 482 -24.62 -0.42 -12.94
CA ASP A 482 -24.98 -1.06 -14.21
C ASP A 482 -24.53 -0.21 -15.41
N GLU A 483 -24.51 1.12 -15.28
CA GLU A 483 -24.03 2.05 -16.33
C GLU A 483 -22.57 1.73 -16.71
N TYR A 484 -21.70 1.55 -15.71
CA TYR A 484 -20.30 1.18 -15.93
C TYR A 484 -20.18 -0.24 -16.49
N SER A 485 -20.88 -1.21 -15.90
CA SER A 485 -20.81 -2.61 -16.31
C SER A 485 -21.27 -2.84 -17.75
N ASN A 486 -22.29 -2.10 -18.20
CA ASN A 486 -22.80 -2.18 -19.57
C ASN A 486 -21.84 -1.56 -20.59
N ARG A 487 -21.13 -0.48 -20.21
CA ARG A 487 -20.22 0.24 -21.11
C ARG A 487 -18.81 -0.36 -21.21
N VAL A 488 -18.32 -1.04 -20.18
CA VAL A 488 -17.00 -1.70 -20.24
C VAL A 488 -17.04 -2.98 -21.09
N ARG A 489 -18.22 -3.61 -21.22
CA ARG A 489 -18.42 -4.79 -22.08
C ARG A 489 -18.39 -4.46 -23.57
N ASP A 490 -18.79 -3.25 -23.93
CA ASP A 490 -18.66 -2.72 -25.28
C ASP A 490 -17.42 -1.83 -25.34
N PRO A 491 -16.24 -2.32 -25.79
CA PRO A 491 -15.05 -1.48 -25.86
C PRO A 491 -15.39 -0.23 -26.67
N PRO A 492 -15.15 0.98 -26.13
CA PRO A 492 -15.42 2.19 -26.90
C PRO A 492 -14.63 2.11 -28.21
N PRO A 493 -15.16 2.65 -29.32
CA PRO A 493 -14.36 2.75 -30.55
C PRO A 493 -13.06 3.44 -30.17
N VAL A 494 -11.93 2.76 -30.45
CA VAL A 494 -10.59 3.28 -30.17
C VAL A 494 -10.56 4.70 -30.74
N PHE A 495 -10.43 5.69 -29.86
CA PHE A 495 -10.24 7.08 -30.27
C PHE A 495 -8.88 7.15 -30.96
N VAL A 496 -8.87 6.90 -32.27
CA VAL A 496 -7.72 7.15 -33.12
C VAL A 496 -7.54 8.67 -33.12
N LEU A 497 -6.55 9.15 -32.37
CA LEU A 497 -6.10 10.53 -32.49
C LEU A 497 -5.78 10.75 -33.98
N PRO A 498 -6.38 11.76 -34.64
CA PRO A 498 -6.06 12.05 -36.03
C PRO A 498 -4.55 12.26 -36.10
N MET A 499 -3.87 11.43 -36.89
CA MET A 499 -2.44 11.61 -37.15
C MET A 499 -2.24 13.05 -37.62
N PRO A 500 -1.28 13.80 -37.05
CA PRO A 500 -0.94 15.11 -37.58
C PRO A 500 -0.60 14.93 -39.05
N ALA A 501 -1.27 15.71 -39.91
CA ALA A 501 -1.02 15.70 -41.35
C ALA A 501 0.48 15.85 -41.57
N GLN A 502 1.08 14.90 -42.31
CA GLN A 502 2.48 15.00 -42.63
C GLN A 502 2.73 16.29 -43.42
N PRO A 503 3.75 17.08 -43.08
CA PRO A 503 4.11 18.25 -43.86
C PRO A 503 4.50 17.78 -45.26
N HIS A 504 3.81 18.31 -46.27
CA HIS A 504 4.11 18.11 -47.68
C HIS A 504 5.37 18.85 -48.11
#